data_AF-A0A662AG60-F1
#
_entry.id   AF-A0A662AG60-F1
#
_cell.length_a   1.000
_cell.length_b   1.000
_cell.length_c   1.000
_cell.angle_alpha   90.00
_cell.angle_beta   90.00
_cell.angle_gamma   90.00
#
_symmetry.space_group_name_H-M   'P 1'
#
loop_
_entity.id
_entity.type
_entity.pdbx_description
1 polymer ?
#
loop_
_entity_poly.entity_id
_entity_poly.type
_entity_poly.pdbx_seq_one_letter_code
_entity_poly.pdbx_strand_id
1 'polypeptide(L)'
;MVKKSKSKIKKKKKSINKKIKRKIKKYATKYNAKIGCWNCDEIYTIKIVKGINVPEYLQTMNPKCRRCECKTLRIYAEYKMEKEILRELILHTRLEQSHEVQHPPSDHSHYG
;
A
#
# COMPACT_ATOMS: atom_id res chain seq x y z
N MET A 1 48.23 25.34 -32.31
CA MET A 1 47.47 25.19 -31.04
C MET A 1 46.23 24.32 -31.27
N VAL A 2 46.30 23.05 -30.87
CA VAL A 2 45.21 22.07 -30.96
C VAL A 2 44.40 22.11 -29.66
N LYS A 3 43.05 22.16 -29.75
CA LYS A 3 42.06 21.50 -28.83
C LYS A 3 40.64 22.07 -29.02
N LYS A 4 39.94 21.69 -30.10
CA LYS A 4 38.48 21.86 -30.28
C LYS A 4 37.81 20.51 -30.57
N SER A 5 37.93 19.54 -29.66
CA SER A 5 37.43 18.17 -29.89
C SER A 5 36.89 17.46 -28.64
N LYS A 6 36.40 18.18 -27.62
CA LYS A 6 35.87 17.57 -26.38
C LYS A 6 34.34 17.69 -26.19
N SER A 7 33.64 18.52 -26.97
CA SER A 7 32.20 18.81 -26.76
C SER A 7 31.23 17.84 -27.47
N LYS A 8 31.60 17.26 -28.63
CA LYS A 8 30.73 16.32 -29.38
C LYS A 8 30.63 14.91 -28.74
N ILE A 9 31.69 14.46 -28.05
CA ILE A 9 31.75 13.12 -27.42
C ILE A 9 30.82 13.03 -26.19
N LYS A 10 30.71 14.10 -25.39
CA LYS A 10 29.83 14.13 -24.20
C LYS A 10 28.33 14.06 -24.56
N LYS A 11 27.91 14.64 -25.68
CA LYS A 11 26.50 14.57 -26.15
C LYS A 11 26.13 13.16 -26.65
N LYS A 12 27.05 12.46 -27.33
CA LYS A 12 26.86 11.05 -27.75
C LYS A 12 26.81 10.08 -26.56
N LYS A 13 27.65 10.25 -25.53
CA LYS A 13 27.60 9.40 -24.31
C LYS A 13 26.28 9.56 -23.53
N LYS A 14 25.73 10.78 -23.42
CA LYS A 14 24.41 11.02 -22.80
C LYS A 14 23.26 10.34 -23.56
N SER A 15 23.31 10.32 -24.90
CA SER A 15 22.24 9.71 -25.72
C SER A 15 22.30 8.18 -25.74
N ILE A 16 23.50 7.59 -25.68
CA ILE A 16 23.70 6.12 -25.58
C ILE A 16 23.17 5.59 -24.25
N ASN A 17 23.47 6.25 -23.11
CA ASN A 17 22.93 5.87 -21.80
C ASN A 17 21.39 5.97 -21.74
N LYS A 18 20.78 6.94 -22.43
CA LYS A 18 19.31 7.03 -22.56
C LYS A 18 18.72 5.87 -23.37
N LYS A 19 19.40 5.41 -24.42
CA LYS A 19 18.96 4.26 -25.24
C LYS A 19 19.10 2.93 -24.49
N ILE A 20 20.17 2.73 -23.71
CA ILE A 20 20.37 1.51 -22.89
C ILE A 20 19.34 1.43 -21.77
N LYS A 21 19.08 2.53 -21.03
CA LYS A 21 18.00 2.58 -20.03
C LYS A 21 16.62 2.28 -20.63
N ARG A 22 16.35 2.73 -21.86
CA ARG A 22 15.11 2.40 -22.60
C ARG A 22 15.03 0.93 -23.01
N LYS A 23 16.14 0.29 -23.36
CA LYS A 23 16.17 -1.16 -23.67
C LYS A 23 15.92 -2.01 -22.41
N ILE A 24 16.54 -1.70 -21.28
CA ILE A 24 16.30 -2.40 -20.00
C ILE A 24 14.83 -2.27 -19.57
N LYS A 25 14.23 -1.09 -19.76
CA LYS A 25 12.80 -0.85 -19.52
C LYS A 25 11.86 -1.68 -20.43
N LYS A 26 12.35 -2.14 -21.59
CA LYS A 26 11.60 -2.94 -22.57
C LYS A 26 11.57 -4.44 -22.20
N TYR A 27 12.56 -4.91 -21.43
CA TYR A 27 12.66 -6.30 -20.95
C TYR A 27 12.32 -6.48 -19.47
N ALA A 28 11.97 -5.38 -18.79
CA ALA A 28 11.46 -5.43 -17.42
C ALA A 28 10.10 -6.14 -17.42
N THR A 29 10.15 -7.44 -17.13
CA THR A 29 8.94 -8.25 -16.94
C THR A 29 8.12 -7.64 -15.80
N LYS A 30 6.80 -7.54 -15.99
CA LYS A 30 5.88 -7.00 -14.99
C LYS A 30 5.08 -8.13 -14.38
N TYR A 31 4.70 -7.99 -13.12
CA TYR A 31 3.74 -8.87 -12.48
C TYR A 31 2.51 -8.08 -12.05
N ASN A 32 1.39 -8.79 -11.91
CA ASN A 32 0.14 -8.23 -11.44
C ASN A 32 0.07 -8.38 -9.92
N ALA A 33 -0.25 -7.30 -9.22
CA ALA A 33 -0.49 -7.30 -7.78
C ALA A 33 -1.89 -6.74 -7.48
N LYS A 34 -2.57 -7.33 -6.50
CA LYS A 34 -3.86 -6.84 -6.02
C LYS A 34 -3.64 -5.85 -4.87
N ILE A 35 -4.34 -4.73 -4.91
CA ILE A 35 -4.37 -3.70 -3.87
C ILE A 35 -5.82 -3.37 -3.53
N GLY A 36 -6.09 -3.06 -2.27
CA GLY A 36 -7.41 -2.67 -1.78
C GLY A 36 -7.40 -1.24 -1.27
N CYS A 37 -8.49 -0.51 -1.48
CA CYS A 37 -8.70 0.78 -0.85
C CYS A 37 -9.47 0.59 0.46
N TRP A 38 -8.92 1.08 1.58
CA TRP A 38 -9.58 0.95 2.88
C TRP A 38 -10.92 1.69 2.99
N ASN A 39 -11.06 2.81 2.28
CA ASN A 39 -12.18 3.73 2.43
C ASN A 39 -13.40 3.37 1.57
N CYS A 40 -13.18 2.86 0.36
CA CYS A 40 -14.25 2.52 -0.59
C CYS A 40 -14.30 1.03 -0.94
N ASP A 41 -13.46 0.22 -0.29
CA ASP A 41 -13.39 -1.24 -0.41
C ASP A 41 -13.18 -1.77 -1.84
N GLU A 42 -12.76 -0.91 -2.76
CA GLU A 42 -12.44 -1.31 -4.13
C GLU A 42 -11.08 -2.00 -4.22
N ILE A 43 -11.08 -3.11 -4.97
CA ILE A 43 -9.89 -3.90 -5.24
C ILE A 43 -9.43 -3.62 -6.67
N TYR A 44 -8.17 -3.23 -6.80
CA TYR A 44 -7.54 -2.97 -8.09
C TYR A 44 -6.40 -3.93 -8.34
N THR A 45 -6.14 -4.16 -9.62
CA THR A 45 -4.94 -4.87 -10.06
C THR A 45 -3.95 -3.87 -10.66
N ILE A 46 -2.76 -3.78 -10.09
CA ILE A 46 -1.68 -2.91 -10.59
C ILE A 46 -0.56 -3.75 -11.20
N LYS A 47 0.10 -3.19 -12.23
CA LYS A 47 1.22 -3.82 -12.92
C LYS A 47 2.53 -3.25 -12.38
N ILE A 48 3.27 -4.06 -11.63
CA ILE A 48 4.53 -3.66 -10.99
C ILE A 48 5.68 -4.32 -11.74
N VAL A 49 6.83 -3.63 -11.80
CA VAL A 49 8.05 -4.17 -12.40
C VAL A 49 8.61 -5.27 -11.50
N LYS A 50 8.96 -6.44 -12.07
CA LYS A 50 9.62 -7.51 -11.30
C LYS A 50 10.93 -6.97 -10.68
N GLY A 51 11.15 -7.29 -9.41
CA GLY A 51 12.26 -6.78 -8.61
C GLY A 51 11.89 -5.61 -7.67
N ILE A 52 10.65 -5.11 -7.71
CA ILE A 52 10.12 -4.14 -6.74
C ILE A 52 8.97 -4.81 -5.97
N ASN A 53 8.98 -4.67 -4.65
CA ASN A 53 7.92 -5.18 -3.79
C ASN A 53 6.68 -4.26 -3.83
N VAL A 54 5.48 -4.83 -3.68
CA VAL A 54 4.22 -4.05 -3.65
C VAL A 54 4.20 -2.96 -2.56
N PRO A 55 4.60 -3.24 -1.28
CA PRO A 55 4.62 -2.20 -0.25
C PRO A 55 5.58 -1.07 -0.61
N GLU A 56 6.78 -1.42 -1.08
CA GLU A 56 7.80 -0.45 -1.50
C GLU A 56 7.33 0.41 -2.68
N TYR A 57 6.61 -0.21 -3.63
CA TYR A 57 5.97 0.50 -4.74
C TYR A 57 4.90 1.49 -4.25
N LEU A 58 4.07 1.10 -3.27
CA LEU A 58 3.04 1.98 -2.70
C LEU A 58 3.66 3.16 -1.95
N GLN A 59 4.73 2.94 -1.18
CA GLN A 59 5.43 3.99 -0.44
C GLN A 59 6.12 5.01 -1.37
N THR A 60 6.71 4.53 -2.47
CA THR A 60 7.44 5.40 -3.41
C THR A 60 6.52 6.16 -4.36
N MET A 61 5.49 5.51 -4.91
CA MET A 61 4.62 6.12 -5.91
C MET A 61 3.41 6.83 -5.29
N ASN A 62 3.02 6.48 -4.05
CA ASN A 62 1.82 6.98 -3.36
C ASN A 62 0.61 7.15 -4.30
N PRO A 63 0.19 6.09 -5.01
CA PRO A 63 -0.94 6.19 -5.91
C PRO A 63 -2.20 6.57 -5.12
N LYS A 64 -3.05 7.39 -5.72
CA LYS A 64 -4.39 7.65 -5.21
C LYS A 64 -5.34 6.55 -5.66
N CYS A 65 -6.33 6.24 -4.85
CA CYS A 65 -7.45 5.38 -5.25
C CYS A 65 -8.19 5.99 -6.45
N ARG A 66 -8.69 5.14 -7.36
CA ARG A 66 -9.37 5.59 -8.58
C ARG A 66 -10.77 6.15 -8.33
N ARG A 67 -11.42 5.77 -7.23
CA ARG A 67 -12.81 6.15 -6.91
C ARG A 67 -12.91 7.24 -5.84
N CYS A 68 -12.27 7.07 -4.69
CA CYS A 68 -12.30 8.07 -3.60
C CYS A 68 -11.16 9.09 -3.66
N GLU A 69 -10.19 8.94 -4.59
CA GLU A 69 -8.95 9.74 -4.64
C GLU A 69 -8.09 9.74 -3.37
N CYS A 70 -8.43 8.87 -2.42
CA CYS A 70 -7.79 8.77 -1.12
C CYS A 70 -6.47 7.98 -1.20
N LYS A 71 -5.55 8.24 -0.27
CA LYS A 71 -4.20 7.65 -0.22
C LYS A 71 -4.13 6.38 0.65
N THR A 72 -5.27 5.75 0.90
CA THR A 72 -5.41 4.60 1.81
C THR A 72 -5.36 3.27 1.04
N LEU A 73 -4.54 3.21 0.00
CA LEU A 73 -4.32 1.98 -0.76
C LEU A 73 -3.36 1.08 0.01
N ARG A 74 -3.80 -0.16 0.26
CA ARG A 74 -3.03 -1.19 0.95
C ARG A 74 -2.88 -2.41 0.05
N ILE A 75 -1.89 -3.25 0.38
CA ILE A 75 -1.75 -4.55 -0.25
C ILE A 75 -2.99 -5.37 0.08
N TYR A 76 -3.47 -6.18 -0.85
CA TYR A 76 -4.68 -6.96 -0.64
C TYR A 76 -4.63 -7.86 0.62
N ALA A 77 -3.47 -8.44 0.93
CA ALA A 77 -3.28 -9.24 2.14
C ALA A 77 -3.44 -8.40 3.42
N GLU A 78 -2.78 -7.23 3.49
CA GLU A 78 -2.91 -6.30 4.61
C GLU A 78 -4.34 -5.78 4.76
N TYR A 79 -4.96 -5.33 3.65
CA TYR A 79 -6.34 -4.87 3.62
C TYR A 79 -7.31 -5.93 4.18
N LYS A 80 -7.14 -7.20 3.78
CA LYS A 80 -8.01 -8.29 4.24
C LYS A 80 -7.83 -8.54 5.74
N MET A 81 -6.58 -8.63 6.20
CA MET A 81 -6.28 -8.83 7.63
C MET A 81 -6.79 -7.68 8.50
N GLU A 82 -6.52 -6.44 8.11
CA GLU A 82 -6.98 -5.27 8.86
C GLU A 82 -8.52 -5.25 8.97
N LYS A 83 -9.25 -5.60 7.89
CA LYS A 83 -10.73 -5.68 7.94
C LYS A 83 -11.22 -6.82 8.83
N GLU A 84 -10.52 -7.94 8.85
CA GLU A 84 -10.86 -9.10 9.67
C GLU A 84 -10.65 -8.80 11.16
N ILE A 85 -9.51 -8.22 11.52
CA ILE A 85 -9.21 -7.74 12.87
C ILE A 85 -10.24 -6.71 13.33
N LEU A 86 -10.59 -5.74 12.49
CA LEU A 86 -11.58 -4.73 12.83
C LEU A 86 -12.97 -5.34 13.08
N ARG A 87 -13.36 -6.36 12.30
CA ARG A 87 -14.62 -7.07 12.51
C ARG A 87 -14.64 -7.81 13.84
N GLU A 88 -13.56 -8.51 14.18
CA GLU A 88 -13.43 -9.22 15.46
C GLU A 88 -13.48 -8.25 16.65
N LEU A 89 -12.78 -7.12 16.56
CA LEU A 89 -12.81 -6.07 17.60
C LEU A 89 -14.22 -5.54 17.82
N ILE A 90 -14.93 -5.19 16.75
CA ILE A 90 -16.32 -4.68 16.84
C ILE A 90 -17.24 -5.73 17.47
N LEU A 91 -17.05 -7.01 17.12
CA LEU A 91 -17.84 -8.10 17.68
C LEU A 91 -17.58 -8.25 19.19
N HIS A 92 -16.31 -8.22 19.61
CA HIS A 92 -15.91 -8.32 21.01
C HIS A 92 -16.50 -7.19 21.84
N THR A 93 -16.36 -5.94 21.37
CA THR A 93 -16.90 -4.77 22.09
C THR A 93 -18.42 -4.83 22.21
N ARG A 94 -19.15 -5.31 21.20
CA ARG A 94 -20.60 -5.49 21.29
C ARG A 94 -20.99 -6.54 22.33
N LEU A 95 -20.23 -7.63 22.43
CA LEU A 95 -20.45 -8.69 23.41
C LEU A 95 -20.16 -8.18 24.84
N GLU A 96 -19.05 -7.46 25.04
CA GLU A 96 -18.72 -6.84 26.33
C GLU A 96 -19.79 -5.84 26.78
N GLN A 97 -20.23 -4.94 25.88
CA GLN A 97 -21.30 -3.99 26.16
C GLN A 97 -22.63 -4.68 26.52
N SER A 98 -22.91 -5.86 25.93
CA SER A 98 -24.11 -6.63 26.28
C SER A 98 -24.01 -7.32 27.65
N HIS A 99 -22.79 -7.65 28.11
CA HIS A 99 -22.54 -8.29 29.39
C HIS A 99 -22.55 -7.33 30.58
N GLU A 100 -22.16 -6.06 30.39
CA GLU A 100 -22.14 -5.06 31.48
C GLU A 100 -23.54 -4.66 32.01
N VAL A 101 -24.63 -4.95 31.26
CA VAL A 101 -25.99 -4.54 31.64
C VAL A 101 -26.67 -5.53 32.62
N GLN A 102 -26.06 -6.67 32.93
CA GLN A 102 -26.71 -7.74 33.72
C GLN A 102 -26.12 -8.00 35.12
N HIS A 103 -25.39 -7.05 35.70
CA HIS A 103 -25.07 -7.12 37.12
C HIS A 103 -26.10 -6.29 37.90
N PRO A 104 -27.12 -6.91 38.56
CA PRO A 104 -27.88 -6.18 39.57
C PRO A 104 -26.89 -5.70 40.64
N PRO A 105 -27.11 -4.52 41.26
CA PRO A 105 -26.23 -4.06 42.33
C PRO A 105 -26.20 -5.15 43.39
N SER A 106 -25.01 -5.73 43.60
CA SER A 106 -24.78 -6.69 44.67
C SER A 106 -25.01 -5.94 45.97
N ASP A 107 -26.19 -6.15 46.55
CA ASP A 107 -26.61 -5.59 47.82
C ASP A 107 -25.73 -6.22 48.92
N HIS A 108 -24.54 -5.65 49.11
CA HIS A 108 -23.62 -6.06 50.15
C HIS A 108 -24.17 -5.53 51.47
N SER A 109 -25.19 -6.20 51.99
CA SER A 109 -25.69 -5.99 53.34
C SER A 109 -24.60 -6.34 54.34
N HIS A 110 -23.95 -5.32 54.88
CA HIS A 110 -22.99 -5.41 55.98
C HIS A 110 -23.80 -5.70 57.25
N TYR A 111 -23.74 -6.93 57.78
CA TYR A 111 -24.32 -7.23 59.09
C TYR A 111 -23.44 -6.61 60.18
N GLY A 112 -24.06 -5.77 61.01
CA GLY A 112 -23.52 -5.29 62.28
C GLY A 112 -23.77 -6.25 63.43
#